data_AF-A0A968PET5-F1
#
_entry.id   AF-A0A968PET5-F1
#
_cell.length_a   1.000
_cell.length_b   1.000
_cell.length_c   1.000
_cell.angle_alpha   90.00
_cell.angle_beta   90.00
_cell.angle_gamma   90.00
#
_symmetry.space_group_name_H-M   'P 1'
#
loop_
_entity.id
_entity.type
_entity.pdbx_description
1 polymer ?
#
loop_
_entity_poly.entity_id
_entity_poly.type
_entity_poly.pdbx_seq_one_letter_code
_entity_poly.pdbx_strand_id
1 'polypeptide(L)'
;MRGRHAHSLVALAGPVSNVMLALLALTAMGLAERYYFPIDLSQAQENARLAMYLFGVTNIVLCVFNLVPVPPLDGSVILANLDRRYAQLVSDPGKQGIFFLGFALFFIFSGFLYDWAGDVAMRYVSWLSSVL
;
A
#
# COMPACT_ATOMS: atom_id res chain seq x y z
N MET A 1 -24.74 -4.72 22.55
CA MET A 1 -24.34 -3.74 21.52
C MET A 1 -22.83 -3.86 21.29
N ARG A 2 -22.38 -4.68 20.33
CA ARG A 2 -20.96 -4.80 19.98
C ARG A 2 -20.67 -3.76 18.88
N GLY A 3 -19.88 -2.75 19.24
CA GLY A 3 -19.86 -1.44 18.59
C GLY A 3 -19.28 -1.44 17.18
N ARG A 4 -19.86 -0.59 16.31
CA ARG A 4 -19.33 -0.23 14.98
C ARG A 4 -17.82 0.07 14.99
N HIS A 5 -17.27 0.55 16.12
CA HIS A 5 -15.85 0.84 16.31
C HIS A 5 -14.92 -0.39 16.23
N ALA A 6 -15.39 -1.58 16.62
CA ALA A 6 -14.59 -2.80 16.52
C ALA A 6 -14.32 -3.20 15.07
N HIS A 7 -15.29 -2.99 14.16
CA HIS A 7 -15.14 -3.27 12.73
C HIS A 7 -14.24 -2.25 12.01
N SER A 8 -14.26 -0.98 12.43
CA SER A 8 -13.39 0.06 11.86
C SER A 8 -11.91 -0.16 12.18
N LEU A 9 -11.60 -0.65 13.39
CA LEU A 9 -10.24 -1.03 13.79
C LEU A 9 -9.72 -2.24 12.98
N VAL A 10 -10.58 -3.22 12.71
CA VAL A 10 -10.22 -4.37 11.87
C VAL A 10 -9.95 -3.96 10.43
N ALA A 11 -10.76 -3.05 9.86
CA ALA A 11 -10.57 -2.58 8.49
C ALA A 11 -9.30 -1.73 8.29
N LEU A 12 -8.80 -1.07 9.35
CA LEU A 12 -7.52 -0.36 9.33
C LEU A 12 -6.31 -1.30 9.46
N ALA A 13 -6.50 -2.55 9.89
CA ALA A 13 -5.39 -3.48 10.09
C ALA A 13 -4.62 -3.75 8.80
N GLY A 14 -5.30 -3.82 7.65
CA GLY A 14 -4.68 -4.01 6.33
C GLY A 14 -3.76 -2.86 5.93
N PRO A 15 -4.25 -1.61 5.82
CA PRO A 15 -3.40 -0.45 5.55
C PRO A 15 -2.24 -0.32 6.53
N VAL A 16 -2.47 -0.53 7.83
CA VAL A 16 -1.42 -0.43 8.84
C VAL A 16 -0.35 -1.51 8.67
N SER A 17 -0.72 -2.77 8.42
CA SER A 17 0.26 -3.83 8.19
C SER A 17 1.11 -3.55 6.96
N ASN A 18 0.49 -3.07 5.88
CA ASN A 18 1.20 -2.70 4.66
C ASN A 18 2.20 -1.55 4.90
N VAL A 19 1.83 -0.52 5.67
CA VAL A 19 2.78 0.54 6.05
C VAL A 19 3.97 -0.04 6.83
N MET A 20 3.70 -0.89 7.82
CA MET A 20 4.77 -1.50 8.64
C MET A 20 5.71 -2.37 7.80
N LEU A 21 5.16 -3.17 6.89
CA LEU A 21 5.95 -4.02 5.99
C LEU A 21 6.79 -3.20 5.00
N ALA A 22 6.21 -2.12 4.43
CA ALA A 22 6.94 -1.20 3.58
C ALA A 22 8.11 -0.54 4.32
N LEU A 23 7.84 -0.01 5.52
CA LEU A 23 8.88 0.61 6.35
C LEU A 23 9.99 -0.38 6.70
N LEU A 24 9.64 -1.59 7.14
CA LEU A 24 10.61 -2.61 7.50
C LEU A 24 11.52 -2.97 6.32
N ALA A 25 10.95 -3.22 5.14
CA ALA A 25 11.72 -3.63 3.96
C ALA A 25 12.60 -2.50 3.41
N LEU A 26 12.08 -1.28 3.32
CA LEU A 26 12.84 -0.14 2.81
C LEU A 26 13.90 0.34 3.80
N THR A 27 13.64 0.25 5.11
CA THR A 27 14.67 0.51 6.13
C THR A 27 15.77 -0.52 6.05
N ALA A 28 15.43 -1.81 5.93
CA ALA A 28 16.41 -2.88 5.76
C ALA A 28 17.26 -2.67 4.49
N MET A 29 16.63 -2.25 3.38
CA MET A 29 17.33 -1.91 2.14
C MET A 29 18.30 -0.74 2.33
N GLY A 30 17.87 0.37 2.94
CA GLY A 30 18.76 1.52 3.15
C GLY A 30 19.93 1.24 4.10
N LEU A 31 19.70 0.45 5.15
CA LEU A 31 20.77 -0.02 6.03
C LEU A 31 21.72 -0.99 5.30
N ALA A 32 21.20 -1.86 4.45
CA ALA A 32 22.01 -2.74 3.60
C ALA A 32 22.87 -1.94 2.62
N GLU A 33 22.29 -0.95 1.93
CA GLU A 33 22.99 -0.03 1.03
C GLU A 33 24.12 0.72 1.73
N ARG A 34 23.92 1.11 2.99
CA ARG A 34 24.91 1.86 3.75
C ARG A 34 26.05 1.00 4.29
N TYR A 35 25.74 -0.13 4.89
CA TYR A 35 26.72 -0.87 5.70
C TYR A 35 27.18 -2.21 5.10
N TYR A 36 26.42 -2.79 4.16
CA TYR A 36 26.62 -4.17 3.71
C TYR A 36 26.81 -4.32 2.19
N PHE A 37 26.32 -3.37 1.40
CA PHE A 37 26.40 -3.42 -0.05
C PHE A 37 27.59 -2.59 -0.54
N PRO A 38 28.62 -3.22 -1.13
CA PRO A 38 29.72 -2.52 -1.77
C PRO A 38 29.25 -1.84 -3.08
N ILE A 39 30.13 -1.03 -3.67
CA ILE A 39 29.89 -0.39 -4.98
C ILE A 39 29.59 -1.44 -6.05
N ASP A 40 30.38 -2.52 -6.09
CA ASP A 40 30.22 -3.64 -7.02
C ASP A 40 29.49 -4.79 -6.33
N LEU A 41 28.18 -4.87 -6.54
CA LEU A 41 27.33 -5.90 -5.95
C LEU A 41 27.56 -7.27 -6.62
N SER A 42 27.55 -8.32 -5.81
CA SER A 42 27.34 -9.68 -6.31
C SER A 42 25.90 -9.87 -6.79
N GLN A 43 25.66 -10.81 -7.71
CA GLN A 43 24.31 -11.14 -8.19
C GLN A 43 23.33 -11.44 -7.04
N ALA A 44 23.79 -12.08 -5.96
CA ALA A 44 22.97 -12.37 -4.79
C ALA A 44 22.53 -11.09 -4.06
N GLN A 45 23.43 -10.10 -3.93
CA GLN A 45 23.12 -8.81 -3.32
C GLN A 45 22.20 -7.97 -4.20
N GLU A 46 22.38 -7.99 -5.52
CA GLU A 46 21.45 -7.34 -6.46
C GLU A 46 20.04 -7.92 -6.34
N ASN A 47 19.93 -9.25 -6.32
CA ASN A 47 18.64 -9.93 -6.16
C ASN A 47 17.99 -9.61 -4.82
N ALA A 48 18.76 -9.59 -3.73
CA ALA A 48 18.26 -9.22 -2.41
C ALA A 48 17.77 -7.76 -2.37
N ARG A 49 18.55 -6.84 -2.95
CA ARG A 49 18.20 -5.42 -3.08
C ARG A 49 16.91 -5.24 -3.88
N LEU A 50 16.80 -5.91 -5.02
CA LEU A 50 15.59 -5.89 -5.85
C LEU A 50 14.38 -6.48 -5.11
N ALA A 51 14.55 -7.58 -4.38
CA ALA A 51 13.47 -8.19 -3.61
C ALA A 51 12.95 -7.25 -2.52
N MET A 52 13.84 -6.59 -1.76
CA MET A 52 13.46 -5.61 -0.74
C MET A 52 12.74 -4.41 -1.36
N TYR A 53 13.25 -3.89 -2.50
CA TYR A 53 12.62 -2.81 -3.24
C TYR A 53 11.21 -3.17 -3.69
N LEU A 54 11.06 -4.28 -4.42
CA LEU A 54 9.77 -4.73 -4.94
C LEU A 54 8.77 -4.99 -3.82
N PHE A 55 9.21 -5.63 -2.73
CA PHE A 55 8.37 -5.90 -1.57
C PHE A 55 7.92 -4.59 -0.88
N GLY A 56 8.85 -3.64 -0.69
CA GLY A 56 8.55 -2.35 -0.08
C GLY A 56 7.57 -1.52 -0.91
N VAL A 57 7.85 -1.35 -2.21
CA VAL A 57 6.97 -0.61 -3.14
C VAL A 57 5.60 -1.27 -3.24
N THR A 58 5.54 -2.60 -3.35
CA THR A 58 4.26 -3.32 -3.40
C THR A 58 3.42 -3.07 -2.15
N ASN A 59 4.04 -3.05 -0.96
CA ASN A 59 3.32 -2.74 0.27
C ASN A 59 2.86 -1.27 0.35
N ILE A 60 3.61 -0.31 -0.18
CA ILE A 60 3.13 1.08 -0.32
C ILE A 60 1.88 1.12 -1.20
N VAL A 61 1.95 0.48 -2.37
CA VAL A 61 0.85 0.42 -3.33
C VAL A 61 -0.37 -0.24 -2.69
N LEU A 62 -0.20 -1.42 -2.06
CA LEU A 62 -1.29 -2.12 -1.37
C LEU A 62 -1.89 -1.29 -0.23
N CYS A 63 -1.10 -0.52 0.50
CA CYS A 63 -1.62 0.42 1.50
C CYS A 63 -2.57 1.45 0.86
N VAL A 64 -2.13 2.10 -0.22
CA VAL A 64 -2.95 3.10 -0.92
C VAL A 64 -4.21 2.46 -1.51
N PHE A 65 -4.08 1.30 -2.17
CA PHE A 65 -5.22 0.53 -2.67
C PHE A 65 -6.23 0.22 -1.56
N ASN A 66 -5.77 -0.22 -0.38
CA ASN A 66 -6.67 -0.53 0.74
C ASN A 66 -7.32 0.71 1.37
N LEU A 67 -6.88 1.93 1.07
CA LEU A 67 -7.53 3.17 1.53
C LEU A 67 -8.54 3.74 0.53
N VAL A 68 -8.53 3.29 -0.72
CA VAL A 68 -9.46 3.80 -1.75
C VAL A 68 -10.89 3.31 -1.46
N PRO A 69 -11.89 4.21 -1.42
CA PRO A 69 -13.27 3.85 -1.10
C PRO A 69 -14.02 3.30 -2.32
N VAL A 70 -13.51 2.20 -2.90
CA VAL A 70 -14.11 1.49 -4.03
C VAL A 70 -14.18 0.00 -3.68
N PRO A 71 -15.37 -0.61 -3.59
CA PRO A 71 -15.50 -2.05 -3.39
C PRO A 71 -14.74 -2.84 -4.48
N PRO A 72 -14.05 -3.95 -4.14
CA PRO A 72 -14.04 -4.67 -2.86
C PRO A 72 -12.97 -4.22 -1.84
N LEU A 73 -12.30 -3.08 -2.06
CA LEU A 73 -11.16 -2.64 -1.24
C LEU A 73 -11.58 -2.27 0.20
N ASP A 74 -10.66 -2.43 1.15
CA ASP A 74 -10.91 -2.18 2.60
C ASP A 74 -11.45 -0.77 2.87
N GLY A 75 -11.01 0.24 2.11
CA GLY A 75 -11.44 1.63 2.21
C GLY A 75 -12.95 1.80 2.02
N SER A 76 -13.58 0.95 1.20
CA SER A 76 -15.04 0.96 1.05
C SER A 76 -15.75 0.49 2.32
N VAL A 77 -15.20 -0.49 3.04
CA VAL A 77 -15.72 -0.95 4.33
C VAL A 77 -15.50 0.09 5.41
N ILE A 78 -14.34 0.76 5.42
CA ILE A 78 -14.06 1.88 6.32
C ILE A 78 -15.09 2.99 6.12
N LEU A 79 -15.29 3.43 4.87
CA LEU A 79 -16.22 4.53 4.56
C LEU A 79 -17.68 4.15 4.82
N ALA A 80 -18.10 2.91 4.49
CA ALA A 80 -19.45 2.43 4.80
C ALA A 80 -19.73 2.38 6.31
N ASN A 81 -18.71 2.13 7.13
CA ASN A 81 -18.87 2.19 8.58
C ASN A 81 -19.01 3.62 9.11
N LEU A 82 -18.44 4.62 8.43
CA LEU A 82 -18.50 6.03 8.84
C LEU A 82 -19.75 6.74 8.28
N ASP A 83 -20.08 6.51 7.01
CA ASP A 83 -21.20 7.15 6.31
C ASP A 83 -22.29 6.14 5.92
N ARG A 84 -23.47 6.30 6.52
CA ARG A 84 -24.66 5.47 6.23
C ARG A 84 -25.15 5.61 4.80
N ARG A 85 -24.99 6.78 4.17
CA ARG A 85 -25.40 6.99 2.77
C ARG A 85 -24.52 6.19 1.83
N TYR A 86 -23.21 6.19 2.07
CA TYR A 86 -22.27 5.36 1.31
C TYR A 86 -22.53 3.86 1.55
N ALA A 87 -22.82 3.45 2.78
CA ALA A 87 -23.19 2.06 3.07
C ALA A 87 -24.43 1.58 2.29
N GLN A 88 -25.46 2.44 2.19
CA GLN A 88 -26.65 2.17 1.39
C GLN A 88 -26.31 2.12 -0.11
N LEU A 89 -25.41 2.99 -0.57
CA LEU A 89 -24.95 3.04 -1.96
C LEU A 89 -24.23 1.74 -2.37
N VAL A 90 -23.31 1.25 -1.52
CA VAL A 90 -22.53 0.01 -1.78
C VAL A 90 -23.40 -1.24 -1.70
N SER A 91 -24.42 -1.24 -0.84
CA SER A 91 -25.33 -2.38 -0.67
C SER A 91 -26.37 -2.50 -1.79
N ASP A 92 -26.53 -1.46 -2.62
CA ASP A 92 -27.49 -1.42 -3.72
C ASP A 92 -27.01 -2.28 -4.91
N PRO A 93 -27.70 -3.40 -5.23
CA PRO A 93 -27.31 -4.26 -6.34
C PRO A 93 -27.28 -3.53 -7.69
N GLY A 94 -28.15 -2.53 -7.87
CA GLY A 94 -28.22 -1.74 -9.10
C GLY A 94 -26.98 -0.87 -9.36
N LYS A 95 -26.12 -0.68 -8.34
CA LYS A 95 -24.92 0.16 -8.43
C LYS A 95 -23.62 -0.65 -8.50
N GLN A 96 -23.67 -1.98 -8.42
CA GLN A 96 -22.48 -2.84 -8.49
C GLN A 96 -21.67 -2.63 -9.77
N GLY A 97 -22.35 -2.42 -10.92
CA GLY A 97 -21.68 -2.14 -12.19
C GLY A 97 -20.88 -0.85 -12.19
N ILE A 98 -21.36 0.20 -11.50
CA ILE A 98 -20.64 1.48 -11.38
C ILE A 98 -19.40 1.31 -10.50
N PHE A 99 -19.48 0.57 -9.41
CA PHE A 99 -18.32 0.28 -8.57
C PHE A 99 -17.28 -0.59 -9.29
N PHE A 100 -17.72 -1.59 -10.05
CA PHE A 100 -16.82 -2.40 -10.87
C PHE A 100 -16.12 -1.56 -11.95
N LEU A 101 -16.86 -0.69 -12.64
CA LEU A 101 -16.28 0.24 -13.61
C LEU A 101 -15.28 1.18 -12.94
N GLY A 102 -15.63 1.74 -11.79
CA GLY A 102 -14.74 2.59 -10.99
C GLY A 102 -13.46 1.86 -10.57
N PHE A 103 -13.58 0.61 -10.15
CA PHE A 103 -12.44 -0.24 -9.80
C PHE A 103 -11.55 -0.51 -11.02
N ALA A 104 -12.14 -0.88 -12.17
CA ALA A 104 -11.40 -1.14 -13.40
C ALA A 104 -10.66 0.11 -13.89
N LEU A 105 -11.30 1.28 -13.86
CA LEU A 105 -10.66 2.54 -14.22
C LEU A 105 -9.51 2.86 -13.27
N PHE A 106 -9.73 2.77 -11.96
CA PHE A 106 -8.68 2.97 -10.97
C PHE A 106 -7.49 2.02 -11.19
N PHE A 107 -7.76 0.75 -11.50
CA PHE A 107 -6.75 -0.24 -11.78
C PHE A 107 -5.93 0.08 -13.04
N ILE A 108 -6.56 0.59 -14.10
CA ILE A 108 -5.85 1.04 -15.31
C ILE A 108 -4.86 2.18 -15.00
N PHE A 109 -5.25 3.10 -14.11
CA PHE A 109 -4.39 4.20 -13.69
C PHE A 109 -3.36 3.82 -12.60
N SER A 110 -3.39 2.58 -12.11
CA SER A 110 -2.52 2.15 -11.00
C SER A 110 -1.03 2.08 -11.35
N GLY A 111 -0.67 2.05 -12.64
CA GLY A 111 0.73 2.16 -13.07
C GLY A 111 1.40 3.43 -12.55
N PHE A 112 0.70 4.58 -12.65
CA PHE A 112 1.17 5.85 -12.10
C PHE A 112 1.37 5.78 -10.57
N LEU A 113 0.49 5.05 -9.87
CA LEU A 113 0.63 4.85 -8.43
C LEU A 113 1.87 4.02 -8.10
N TYR A 114 2.19 3.02 -8.91
CA TYR A 114 3.39 2.20 -8.74
C TYR A 114 4.67 3.01 -8.98
N ASP A 115 4.71 3.83 -10.03
CA ASP A 115 5.84 4.70 -10.33
C ASP A 115 6.07 5.72 -9.20
N TRP A 116 4.99 6.38 -8.75
CA TRP A 116 5.04 7.28 -7.61
C TRP A 116 5.51 6.58 -6.32
N ALA A 117 5.03 5.37 -6.04
CA ALA A 117 5.46 4.60 -4.88
C ALA A 117 6.95 4.23 -4.97
N GLY A 118 7.45 3.91 -6.16
CA GLY A 118 8.86 3.70 -6.45
C GLY A 118 9.71 4.94 -6.16
N ASP A 119 9.27 6.11 -6.63
CA ASP A 119 9.95 7.39 -6.37
C ASP A 119 10.02 7.70 -4.87
N VAL A 120 8.91 7.52 -4.16
CA VAL A 120 8.85 7.72 -2.71
C VAL A 120 9.79 6.75 -1.98
N ALA A 121 9.77 5.47 -2.37
CA ALA A 121 10.64 4.46 -1.79
C ALA A 121 12.12 4.79 -1.98
N MET A 122 12.53 5.15 -3.20
CA MET A 122 13.92 5.48 -3.50
C MET A 122 14.38 6.77 -2.80
N ARG A 123 13.51 7.78 -2.68
CA ARG A 123 13.81 8.99 -1.89
C ARG A 123 14.01 8.66 -0.41
N TYR A 124 13.17 7.80 0.14
CA TYR A 124 13.30 7.36 1.53
C TYR A 124 14.61 6.57 1.76
N VAL A 125 14.90 5.59 0.90
CA VAL A 125 16.10 4.76 1.00
C VAL A 125 17.37 5.60 0.85
N SER A 126 17.43 6.49 -0.14
CA SER A 126 18.59 7.37 -0.36
C SER A 126 18.81 8.38 0.77
N TRP A 127 17.72 8.94 1.31
CA TRP A 127 17.81 9.77 2.51
C TRP A 127 18.35 8.98 3.70
N LEU A 128 17.83 7.77 3.94
CA LEU A 128 18.25 6.93 5.06
C LEU A 128 19.72 6.52 4.95
N SER A 129 20.17 6.09 3.77
CA SER A 129 21.55 5.65 3.54
C SER A 129 22.56 6.79 3.52
N SER A 130 22.13 8.04 3.31
CA SER A 130 23.00 9.23 3.36
C SER A 130 23.13 9.85 4.75
N VAL A 131 22.12 9.71 5.61
CA VAL A 131 22.11 10.29 6.96
C VAL A 131 22.76 9.37 8.01
N LEU A 132 22.66 8.05 7.82
CA LEU A 132 23.31 7.03 8.67
C LEU A 132 24.73 6.72 8.22
#